data_AF-A0A4Q3S9F2-F1
#
_entry.id   AF-A0A4Q3S9F2-F1
#
_cell.length_a   1.000
_cell.length_b   1.000
_cell.length_c   1.000
_cell.angle_alpha   90.00
_cell.angle_beta   90.00
_cell.angle_gamma   90.00
#
_symmetry.space_group_name_H-M   'P 1'
#
loop_
_entity.id
_entity.type
_entity.pdbx_description
1 polymer ?
#
loop_
_entity_poly.entity_id
_entity_poly.type
_entity_poly.pdbx_seq_one_letter_code
_entity_poly.pdbx_strand_id
1 'polypeptide(L)' 'GFGHDTNKVTIFEKGGRELEYDRKPKQQVAKDIVDRIVNMLHA' A
#
# COMPACT_ATOMS: atom_id res chain seq x y z
N GLY A 1 -8.49 -15.99 -0.82
CA GLY A 1 -7.09 -16.46 -0.78
C GLY A 1 -6.95 -17.47 -1.89
N PHE A 2 -5.96 -17.27 -2.77
CA PHE A 2 -5.75 -17.89 -4.09
C PHE A 2 -6.94 -17.77 -5.06
N GLY A 3 -6.68 -17.24 -6.27
CA GLY A 3 -7.70 -17.02 -7.32
C GLY A 3 -8.51 -15.71 -7.27
N HIS A 4 -8.48 -14.97 -6.15
CA HIS A 4 -9.10 -13.63 -6.08
C HIS A 4 -8.07 -12.54 -6.36
N ASP A 5 -8.46 -11.51 -7.11
CA ASP A 5 -7.57 -10.39 -7.48
C ASP A 5 -7.37 -9.39 -6.33
N THR A 6 -7.01 -9.87 -5.14
CA THR A 6 -6.86 -9.06 -3.93
C THR A 6 -5.54 -9.32 -3.24
N ASN A 7 -4.93 -8.28 -2.67
CA ASN A 7 -3.72 -8.35 -1.85
C ASN A 7 -3.96 -7.71 -0.48
N LYS A 8 -3.21 -8.16 0.53
CA LYS A 8 -3.05 -7.49 1.83
C LYS A 8 -1.56 -7.14 1.95
N VAL A 9 -1.22 -5.89 2.25
CA VAL A 9 0.16 -5.41 2.28
C VAL A 9 0.41 -4.51 3.49
N THR A 10 1.68 -4.43 3.91
CA THR A 10 2.17 -3.45 4.89
C THR A 10 3.29 -2.65 4.24
N ILE A 11 3.21 -1.31 4.29
CA ILE A 11 4.23 -0.41 3.75
C ILE A 11 5.13 0.06 4.90
N PHE A 12 6.44 -0.08 4.71
CA PHE A 12 7.47 0.36 5.65
C PHE A 12 8.20 1.56 5.06
N GLU A 13 8.44 2.59 5.87
CA GLU A 13 9.11 3.80 5.44
C GLU A 13 10.45 4.04 6.12
N LYS A 14 11.27 4.87 5.48
CA LYS A 14 12.49 5.40 6.08
C LYS A 14 12.12 6.24 7.31
N GLY A 15 12.46 5.72 8.50
CA GLY A 15 12.03 6.26 9.80
C GLY A 15 11.32 5.23 10.67
N GLY A 16 11.11 4.01 10.17
CA GLY A 16 10.49 2.92 10.95
C GLY A 16 8.97 3.04 11.06
N ARG A 17 8.34 3.93 10.28
CA ARG A 17 6.88 3.99 10.20
C ARG A 17 6.36 2.80 9.41
N GLU A 18 5.36 2.14 10.00
CA GLU A 18 4.64 1.02 9.40
C GLU A 18 3.20 1.43 9.10
N LEU A 19 2.70 1.00 7.95
CA LEU A 19 1.34 1.29 7.49
C LEU A 19 0.69 -0.01 7.03
N GLU A 20 -0.19 -0.55 7.85
CA GLU A 20 -0.96 -1.73 7.51
C GLU A 20 -2.16 -1.36 6.64
N TYR A 21 -2.35 -2.11 5.55
CA TYR A 21 -3.52 -1.98 4.70
C TYR A 21 -4.35 -3.26 4.72
N ASP A 22 -5.66 -3.09 4.79
CA ASP A 22 -6.59 -4.20 4.71
C ASP A 22 -6.58 -4.90 3.34
N ARG A 23 -7.11 -6.12 3.31
CA ARG A 23 -7.20 -6.91 2.09
C ARG A 23 -8.15 -6.24 1.09
N LYS A 24 -7.63 -5.89 -0.09
CA LYS A 24 -8.41 -5.20 -1.13
C LYS A 24 -7.91 -5.52 -2.54
N PRO A 25 -8.62 -5.13 -3.62
CA PRO A 25 -8.21 -5.39 -4.99
C PRO A 25 -6.80 -4.91 -5.32
N LYS A 26 -6.06 -5.64 -6.18
CA LYS A 26 -4.67 -5.28 -6.52
C LYS A 26 -4.53 -3.86 -7.07
N GLN A 27 -5.48 -3.44 -7.89
CA GLN A 27 -5.52 -2.08 -8.44
C GLN A 27 -5.63 -1.01 -7.34
N GLN A 28 -6.43 -1.27 -6.30
CA GLN A 28 -6.55 -0.35 -5.16
C GLN A 28 -5.29 -0.34 -4.30
N VAL A 29 -4.62 -1.49 -4.15
CA VAL A 29 -3.31 -1.55 -3.46
C VAL A 29 -2.27 -0.76 -4.23
N ALA A 30 -2.23 -0.87 -5.57
CA ALA A 30 -1.31 -0.10 -6.40
C ALA A 30 -1.54 1.41 -6.25
N LYS A 31 -2.80 1.86 -6.19
CA LYS A 31 -3.14 3.25 -5.94
C LYS A 31 -2.57 3.74 -4.60
N ASP A 32 -2.75 2.98 -3.52
CA ASP A 32 -2.22 3.37 -2.20
C ASP A 32 -0.70 3.51 -2.21
N ILE A 33 0.01 2.60 -2.88
CA ILE A 33 1.47 2.65 -3.00
C ILE A 33 1.90 3.94 -3.72
N VAL A 34 1.25 4.28 -4.83
CA VAL A 34 1.56 5.50 -5.60
C VAL A 34 1.22 6.75 -4.82
N ASP A 35 0.02 6.84 -4.26
CA ASP A 35 -0.42 7.97 -3.42
C ASP A 35 0.57 8.17 -2.26
N ARG A 36 1.06 7.06 -1.70
CA ARG A 36 2.04 7.12 -0.62
C ARG A 36 3.37 7.72 -1.06
N ILE A 37 3.89 7.28 -2.21
CA ILE A 37 5.13 7.81 -2.79
C ILE A 37 4.96 9.31 -3.10
N VAL A 38 3.86 9.71 -3.71
CA VAL A 38 3.56 11.12 -4.00
C VAL A 38 3.52 11.94 -2.72
N ASN A 39 2.81 11.48 -1.68
CA ASN A 39 2.76 12.17 -0.40
C ASN A 39 4.13 12.30 0.26
N MET A 40 5.06 11.36 0.07
CA MET A 40 6.42 11.47 0.61
C MET A 40 7.29 12.49 -0.16
N LEU A 41 7.03 12.70 -1.45
CA LEU A 41 7.82 13.61 -2.29
C LEU A 41 7.37 15.07 -2.16
N HIS A 42 6.11 15.30 -1.77
CA HIS A 42 5.50 16.63 -1.66
C HIS A 42 5.29 17.11 -0.21
N ALA A 43 5.70 16.32 0.79
CA ALA A 43 5.60 16.64 2.21
C ALA A 43 6.88 17.24 2.79
#